data_AF-A0A353PFM7-F1
#
_entry.id   AF-A0A353PFM7-F1
#
_cell.length_a   1.000
_cell.length_b   1.000
_cell.length_c   1.000
_cell.angle_alpha   90.00
_cell.angle_beta   90.00
_cell.angle_gamma   90.00
#
_symmetry.space_group_name_H-M   'P 1'
#
loop_
_entity.id
_entity.type
_entity.pdbx_description
1 polymer ?
#
loop_
_entity_poly.entity_id
_entity_poly.type
_entity_poly.pdbx_seq_one_letter_code
_entity_poly.pdbx_strand_id
1 'polypeptide(L)' 'CGDSHTATHGAFGALAFGIGTSEVEHVLATQTLLQKPSRTMLIRVDGAVAPGVTAKDIVL' A
#
# COMPACT_ATOMS: atom_id res chain seq x y z
N CYS A 1 -8.23 7.50 1.82
CA CYS A 1 -8.89 6.18 1.98
C CYS A 1 -10.21 6.20 1.22
N GLY A 2 -10.74 5.02 0.86
CA GLY A 2 -11.82 4.85 -0.13
C GLY A 2 -11.32 4.56 -1.55
N ASP A 3 -10.02 4.67 -1.80
CA ASP A 3 -9.37 4.37 -3.08
C ASP A 3 -8.50 3.10 -2.97
N SER A 4 -8.56 2.23 -3.99
CA SER A 4 -7.84 0.95 -4.01
C SER A 4 -6.32 1.11 -4.13
N HIS A 5 -5.83 2.26 -4.61
CA HIS A 5 -4.41 2.60 -4.74
C HIS A 5 -3.88 3.35 -3.51
N THR A 6 -4.61 3.40 -2.40
CA THR A 6 -4.12 3.98 -1.14
C THR A 6 -2.74 3.42 -0.74
N ALA A 7 -2.43 2.17 -1.12
CA ALA A 7 -1.14 1.51 -0.93
C ALA A 7 0.07 2.26 -1.52
N THR A 8 -0.11 3.18 -2.48
CA THR A 8 0.97 4.04 -3.01
C THR A 8 1.68 4.81 -1.90
N HIS A 9 0.98 5.19 -0.83
CA HIS A 9 1.61 5.88 0.31
C HIS A 9 2.59 4.99 1.10
N GLY A 10 2.59 3.68 0.87
CA GLY A 10 3.59 2.76 1.41
C GLY A 10 5.02 3.10 0.99
N ALA A 11 5.20 3.81 -0.12
CA ALA A 11 6.50 4.34 -0.54
C ALA A 11 7.15 5.27 0.50
N PHE A 12 6.36 5.86 1.41
CA PHE A 12 6.83 6.70 2.52
C PHE A 12 7.09 5.92 3.82
N GLY A 13 7.10 4.58 3.78
CA GLY A 13 7.27 3.74 4.97
C GLY A 13 6.03 3.68 5.88
N ALA A 14 4.87 4.10 5.38
CA ALA A 14 3.60 4.05 6.10
C ALA A 14 2.83 2.74 5.82
N LEU A 15 2.08 2.28 6.81
CA LEU A 15 1.04 1.27 6.57
C LEU A 15 -0.17 1.97 5.94
N ALA A 16 -0.43 1.71 4.66
CA ALA A 16 -1.49 2.37 3.91
C ALA A 16 -2.36 1.34 3.20
N PHE A 17 -3.64 1.28 3.60
CA PHE A 17 -4.60 0.30 3.10
C PHE A 17 -5.82 1.01 2.49
N GLY A 18 -6.27 0.50 1.34
CA GLY A 18 -7.60 0.84 0.84
C GLY A 18 -8.66 0.18 1.73
N ILE A 19 -9.64 0.95 2.17
CA ILE A 19 -10.75 0.48 3.02
C ILE A 19 -12.07 0.91 2.37
N GLY A 20 -13.13 0.13 2.60
CA GLY A 20 -14.46 0.40 2.04
C GLY A 20 -15.15 1.60 2.69
N THR A 21 -16.20 2.11 2.06
CA THR A 21 -16.94 3.31 2.53
C THR A 21 -17.42 3.16 3.98
N SER A 22 -18.00 2.03 4.36
CA SER A 22 -18.45 1.79 5.75
C SER A 22 -17.30 1.77 6.76
N GLU A 23 -16.11 1.32 6.35
CA GLU A 23 -14.92 1.37 7.21
C GLU A 23 -14.40 2.80 7.33
N VAL A 24 -14.47 3.61 6.26
CA VAL A 24 -14.14 5.05 6.32
C VAL A 24 -15.06 5.77 7.32
N GLU A 25 -16.37 5.54 7.25
CA GLU A 25 -17.34 6.11 8.21
C GLU A 25 -17.00 5.70 9.65
N HIS A 26 -16.68 4.43 9.86
CA HIS A 26 -16.26 3.93 11.18
C HIS A 26 -14.99 4.61 11.68
N VAL A 27 -13.96 4.74 10.83
CA VAL A 27 -12.71 5.43 11.18
C VAL A 27 -12.98 6.89 11.52
N LEU A 28 -13.85 7.59 10.78
CA LEU A 28 -14.20 8.97 11.09
C LEU A 28 -14.88 9.10 12.45
N ALA A 29 -15.74 8.15 12.82
CA ALA A 29 -16.43 8.15 14.11
C ALA A 29 -15.55 7.75 15.30
N THR A 30 -14.64 6.77 15.13
CA THR A 30 -13.94 6.13 16.26
C THR A 30 -12.43 6.31 16.24
N GLN A 31 -11.85 6.80 15.14
CA GLN A 31 -10.41 6.89 14.90
C GLN A 31 -9.68 5.55 15.00
N THR A 32 -10.42 4.44 14.84
CA THR A 32 -9.88 3.08 14.90
C THR A 32 -10.50 2.22 13.82
N LEU A 33 -9.83 1.12 13.46
CA LEU A 33 -10.38 0.11 12.56
C LEU A 33 -9.80 -1.24 12.92
N LEU A 34 -10.68 -2.24 13.09
CA LEU A 34 -10.24 -3.62 13.28
C LEU A 34 -9.72 -4.18 11.95
N GLN A 35 -8.48 -4.64 11.93
CA GLN A 35 -7.85 -5.25 10.75
C GLN A 35 -7.18 -6.57 11.15
N LYS A 36 -7.23 -7.57 10.26
CA LYS A 36 -6.43 -8.79 10.44
C LYS A 36 -4.97 -8.46 10.11
N PRO A 37 -4.00 -8.94 10.90
CA PRO A 37 -2.59 -8.74 10.57
C PRO A 37 -2.27 -9.27 9.17
N SER A 38 -1.71 -8.41 8.31
CA SER A 38 -1.27 -8.80 6.97
C SER A 38 0.01 -9.63 7.05
N ARG A 39 0.15 -10.62 6.16
CA ARG A 39 1.43 -11.31 5.98
C ARG A 39 2.42 -10.36 5.30
N THR A 40 3.67 -10.40 5.71
CA THR A 40 4.74 -9.60 5.10
C THR A 40 5.39 -10.40 3.97
N MET A 41 5.63 -9.74 2.84
CA MET A 41 6.42 -10.27 1.72
C MET A 41 7.53 -9.26 1.41
N LEU A 42 8.78 -9.72 1.46
CA LEU A 42 9.93 -8.90 1.08
C LEU A 42 10.29 -9.17 -0.38
N ILE A 43 10.24 -8.13 -1.20
CA ILE A 43 10.86 -8.12 -2.53
C ILE A 43 12.13 -7.30 -2.42
N ARG A 44 13.29 -7.93 -2.67
CA ARG A 44 14.59 -7.25 -2.73
C ARG A 44 15.02 -7.15 -4.19
N VAL A 45 15.30 -5.92 -4.64
CA VAL A 45 15.79 -5.63 -5.98
C VAL A 45 17.26 -5.18 -5.86
N ASP A 46 18.17 -6.05 -6.31
CA ASP A 46 19.62 -5.83 -6.22
C ASP A 46 20.20 -5.47 -7.61
N GLY A 47 21.21 -4.59 -7.66
CA GLY A 47 21.90 -4.20 -8.90
C GLY A 47 21.27 -2.99 -9.63
N ALA A 48 21.66 -2.78 -10.89
CA ALA A 48 21.16 -1.71 -11.74
C ALA A 48 20.35 -2.30 -12.92
N VAL A 49 19.28 -1.60 -13.30
CA VAL A 49 18.45 -1.98 -14.44
C VAL A 49 19.08 -1.53 -15.77
N ALA A 50 18.80 -2.25 -16.85
CA ALA A 50 19.28 -1.90 -18.19
C ALA A 50 18.64 -0.59 -18.71
N PRO A 51 19.27 0.10 -19.69
CA PRO A 51 18.68 1.31 -20.29
C PRO A 51 17.26 1.05 -20.81
N GLY A 52 16.32 1.92 -20.43
CA GLY A 52 14.91 1.81 -20.81
C GLY A 52 14.04 0.99 -19.86
N VAL A 53 14.62 0.26 -18.90
CA VAL A 53 13.87 -0.42 -17.83
C VAL A 53 13.63 0.54 -16.67
N THR A 54 12.40 0.58 -16.15
CA THR A 54 11.92 1.53 -15.14
C THR A 54 11.29 0.84 -13.94
N ALA A 55 10.95 1.61 -12.90
CA ALA A 55 10.19 1.09 -11.76
C ALA A 55 8.84 0.49 -12.14
N LYS A 56 8.23 0.94 -13.25
CA LYS A 56 6.97 0.39 -13.75
C LYS A 56 7.16 -1.05 -14.24
N ASP A 57 8.29 -1.36 -14.84
CA ASP A 57 8.62 -2.69 -15.34
C ASP A 57 8.93 -3.67 -14.19
N ILE A 58 9.38 -3.16 -13.04
CA ILE A 58 9.65 -3.97 -11.84
C ILE A 58 8.35 -4.36 -11.11
N VAL A 59 7.34 -3.48 -11.10
CA VAL A 59 6.08 -3.70 -10.36
C VAL A 59 5.02 -4.44 -11.19
N LEU A 60 5.21 -4.57 -12.50
CA LEU A 60 4.37 -5.38 -13.39
C LEU A 60 4.76 -6.86 -13.31
#